data_AF-A0A3P8QDE3-F1
#
_entry.id   AF-A0A3P8QDE3-F1
#
_cell.length_a   1.000
_cell.length_b   1.000
_cell.length_c   1.000
_cell.angle_alpha   90.00
_cell.angle_beta   90.00
_cell.angle_gamma   90.00
#
_symmetry.space_group_name_H-M   'P 1'
#
loop_
_entity.id
_entity.type
_entity.pdbx_description
1 polymer ?
#
loop_
_entity_poly.entity_id
_entity_poly.type
_entity_poly.pdbx_seq_one_letter_code
_entity_poly.pdbx_strand_id
1 'polypeptide(L)'
;MSFELFKEIKDKEGRYIVVKGKTLNSVLTFVCIYAPPNSPKSFFKDLFDLISVEAEGICICAGDFNVILNYNLDTTSQTRCKTHISRHLNLTLEETGLVDVWRLLHPSQRDYTHYSIPHSGLEHLPS
;
A
#
# COMPACT_ATOMS: atom_id res chain seq x y z
N MET A 1 19.85 -1.13 -20.36
CA MET A 1 18.41 -0.76 -20.37
C MET A 1 18.31 0.63 -19.79
N SER A 2 17.87 1.63 -20.56
CA SER A 2 17.67 3.00 -20.07
C SER A 2 16.21 3.21 -19.66
N PHE A 3 16.00 3.97 -18.60
CA PHE A 3 14.70 4.48 -18.19
C PHE A 3 14.65 5.97 -18.52
N GLU A 4 13.65 6.39 -19.26
CA GLU A 4 13.38 7.78 -19.59
C GLU A 4 12.32 8.31 -18.63
N LEU A 5 12.67 9.28 -17.80
CA LEU A 5 11.75 9.90 -16.83
C LEU A 5 10.89 10.96 -17.52
N PHE A 6 9.57 10.86 -17.36
CA PHE A 6 8.62 11.84 -17.88
C PHE A 6 8.11 12.78 -16.80
N LYS A 7 7.74 12.23 -15.65
CA LYS A 7 7.11 13.00 -14.56
C LYS A 7 7.44 12.38 -13.21
N GLU A 8 7.61 13.25 -12.23
CA GLU A 8 7.82 12.88 -10.83
C GLU A 8 6.87 13.75 -9.97
N ILE A 9 6.08 13.11 -9.11
CA ILE A 9 5.17 13.78 -8.18
C ILE A 9 5.51 13.29 -6.77
N LYS A 10 5.79 14.22 -5.87
CA LYS A 10 6.18 13.94 -4.48
C LYS A 10 5.14 14.44 -3.52
N ASP A 11 4.75 13.59 -2.58
CA ASP A 11 4.02 14.03 -1.41
C ASP A 11 4.90 14.95 -0.54
N LYS A 12 4.30 15.99 0.03
CA LYS A 12 5.02 16.97 0.86
C LYS A 12 5.54 16.37 2.16
N GLU A 13 4.88 15.34 2.68
CA GLU A 13 5.24 14.66 3.92
C GLU A 13 6.09 13.40 3.66
N GLY A 14 6.47 13.14 2.40
CA GLY A 14 7.26 11.97 2.03
C GLY A 14 6.49 10.64 2.07
N ARG A 15 5.15 10.68 2.06
CA ARG A 15 4.30 9.48 2.15
C ARG A 15 4.13 8.75 0.83
N TYR A 16 4.41 9.40 -0.30
CA TYR A 16 4.47 8.72 -1.58
C TYR A 16 5.32 9.48 -2.60
N ILE A 17 5.75 8.75 -3.62
CA ILE A 17 6.29 9.29 -4.86
C ILE A 17 5.67 8.56 -6.05
N VAL A 18 5.19 9.31 -7.03
CA VAL A 18 4.74 8.80 -8.33
C VAL A 18 5.82 9.12 -9.36
N VAL A 19 6.33 8.10 -10.05
CA VAL A 19 7.31 8.21 -11.11
C VAL A 19 6.71 7.64 -12.38
N LYS A 20 6.53 8.48 -13.39
CA LYS A 20 6.15 8.06 -14.74
C LYS A 20 7.35 8.12 -15.65
N GLY A 21 7.54 7.08 -16.44
CA GLY A 21 8.55 7.08 -17.48
C GLY A 21 8.38 5.92 -18.44
N LYS A 22 9.42 5.69 -19.23
CA LYS A 22 9.41 4.68 -20.28
C LYS A 22 10.69 3.88 -20.29
N THR A 23 10.54 2.59 -20.54
CA THR A 23 11.62 1.73 -21.01
C THR A 23 11.38 1.42 -22.49
N LEU A 24 12.35 0.83 -23.19
CA LEU A 24 12.25 0.53 -24.63
C LEU A 24 10.90 -0.05 -25.07
N ASN A 25 10.26 -0.87 -24.23
CA ASN A 25 9.08 -1.63 -24.60
C ASN A 25 7.77 -1.14 -23.95
N SER A 26 7.80 -0.26 -22.94
CA SER A 26 6.60 0.08 -22.17
C SER A 26 6.70 1.41 -21.43
N VAL A 27 5.57 2.13 -21.38
CA VAL A 27 5.33 3.22 -20.41
C VAL A 27 4.97 2.59 -19.07
N LEU A 28 5.55 3.11 -18.01
CA LEU A 28 5.43 2.63 -16.64
C LEU A 28 5.07 3.79 -15.72
N THR A 29 4.17 3.52 -14.78
CA THR A 29 3.90 4.38 -13.64
C THR A 29 4.22 3.61 -12.36
N PHE A 30 5.25 4.04 -11.64
CA PHE A 30 5.60 3.51 -10.33
C PHE A 30 5.04 4.42 -9.25
N VAL A 31 4.39 3.83 -8.25
CA VAL A 31 3.89 4.52 -7.07
C VAL A 31 4.52 3.86 -5.86
N CYS A 32 5.48 4.53 -5.23
CA CYS A 32 6.10 4.06 -3.99
C CYS A 32 5.40 4.74 -2.81
N ILE A 33 4.86 3.95 -1.88
CA ILE A 33 3.94 4.40 -0.84
C ILE A 33 4.52 4.07 0.54
N TYR A 34 4.46 5.03 1.43
CA TYR A 34 4.57 4.86 2.87
C TYR A 34 3.38 5.55 3.51
N ALA A 35 2.34 4.78 3.81
CA ALA A 35 1.19 5.26 4.56
C ALA A 35 1.49 5.10 6.05
N PRO A 36 1.59 6.19 6.85
CA PRO A 36 1.78 6.07 8.28
C PRO A 36 0.71 5.19 8.95
N PRO A 37 1.03 4.51 10.06
CA PRO A 37 0.03 3.75 10.80
C PRO A 37 -1.21 4.57 11.13
N ASN A 38 -2.40 4.00 10.90
CA ASN A 38 -3.69 4.68 11.07
C ASN A 38 -3.94 5.87 10.12
N SER A 39 -3.28 5.90 8.96
CA SER A 39 -3.59 6.86 7.90
C SER A 39 -5.10 6.91 7.63
N PRO A 40 -5.71 8.11 7.51
CA PRO A 40 -7.14 8.24 7.37
C PRO A 40 -7.62 7.76 6.01
N LYS A 41 -8.91 7.44 5.89
CA LYS A 41 -9.54 7.07 4.61
C LYS A 41 -9.28 8.11 3.51
N SER A 42 -9.28 9.39 3.86
CA SER A 42 -9.02 10.49 2.92
C SER A 42 -7.63 10.40 2.27
N PHE A 43 -6.60 9.99 3.02
CA PHE A 43 -5.26 9.82 2.47
C PHE A 43 -5.25 8.82 1.31
N PHE A 44 -5.86 7.64 1.52
CA PHE A 44 -5.95 6.63 0.47
C PHE A 44 -6.81 7.10 -0.69
N LYS A 45 -7.96 7.74 -0.42
CA LYS A 45 -8.81 8.29 -1.47
C LYS A 45 -8.03 9.27 -2.36
N ASP A 46 -7.38 10.26 -1.76
CA ASP A 46 -6.64 11.28 -2.49
C ASP A 46 -5.46 10.67 -3.28
N LEU A 47 -4.80 9.67 -2.72
CA LEU A 47 -3.73 8.92 -3.40
C LEU A 47 -4.26 8.15 -4.62
N PHE A 48 -5.35 7.39 -4.48
CA PHE A 48 -5.90 6.62 -5.60
C PHE A 48 -6.60 7.49 -6.65
N ASP A 49 -7.15 8.64 -6.27
CA ASP A 49 -7.62 9.65 -7.22
C ASP A 49 -6.44 10.21 -8.04
N LEU A 50 -5.31 10.52 -7.38
CA LEU A 50 -4.08 10.94 -8.06
C LEU A 50 -3.58 9.84 -9.01
N ILE A 51 -3.53 8.59 -8.57
CA ILE A 51 -3.11 7.46 -9.41
C ILE A 51 -4.03 7.32 -10.62
N SER A 52 -5.35 7.46 -10.43
CA SER A 52 -6.32 7.34 -11.53
C SER A 52 -6.14 8.43 -12.60
N VAL A 53 -5.71 9.62 -12.20
CA VAL A 53 -5.44 10.74 -13.13
C VAL A 53 -4.06 10.61 -13.78
N GLU A 54 -3.06 10.18 -13.02
CA GLU A 54 -1.66 10.24 -13.44
C GLU A 54 -1.15 8.94 -14.08
N ALA A 55 -1.74 7.80 -13.77
CA ALA A 55 -1.26 6.51 -14.24
C ALA A 55 -1.40 6.36 -15.76
N GLU A 56 -0.35 5.82 -16.36
CA GLU A 56 -0.28 5.52 -17.78
C GLU A 56 0.58 4.28 -18.00
N GLY A 57 0.15 3.44 -18.96
CA GLY A 57 0.80 2.16 -19.23
C GLY A 57 0.66 1.20 -18.05
N ILE A 58 1.75 0.52 -17.71
CA ILE A 58 1.77 -0.44 -16.61
C ILE A 58 1.91 0.33 -15.29
N CYS A 59 0.88 0.28 -14.44
CA CYS A 59 0.90 0.88 -13.12
C CYS A 59 1.32 -0.14 -12.06
N ILE A 60 2.34 0.19 -11.26
CA ILE A 60 2.84 -0.64 -10.17
C ILE A 60 2.81 0.21 -8.90
N CYS A 61 1.96 -0.17 -7.96
CA CYS A 61 1.91 0.40 -6.62
C CYS A 61 2.63 -0.53 -5.66
N ALA A 62 3.58 -0.01 -4.90
CA ALA A 62 4.37 -0.80 -3.95
C ALA A 62 4.74 0.04 -2.72
N GLY A 63 5.03 -0.63 -1.62
CA GLY A 63 5.47 0.00 -0.38
C GLY A 63 4.64 -0.44 0.82
N ASP A 64 4.68 0.33 1.89
CA ASP A 64 3.99 0.03 3.13
C ASP A 64 2.67 0.80 3.23
N PHE A 65 1.56 0.09 3.01
CA PHE A 65 0.23 0.64 3.14
C PHE A 65 -0.26 0.70 4.58
N ASN A 66 0.41 0.02 5.54
CA ASN A 66 -0.04 -0.15 6.92
C ASN A 66 -1.52 -0.59 7.05
N VAL A 67 -2.02 -1.35 6.08
CA VAL A 67 -3.39 -1.88 6.04
C VAL A 67 -3.36 -3.38 5.77
N ILE A 68 -4.21 -4.10 6.52
CA ILE A 68 -4.48 -5.52 6.33
C ILE A 68 -5.62 -5.63 5.31
N LEU A 69 -5.39 -6.13 4.10
CA LEU A 69 -6.44 -6.22 3.06
C LEU A 69 -7.41 -7.39 3.31
N ASN A 70 -6.89 -8.54 3.74
CA ASN A 70 -7.65 -9.73 4.11
C ASN A 70 -7.32 -10.19 5.54
N TYR A 71 -8.21 -9.86 6.48
CA TYR A 71 -8.04 -10.21 7.90
C TYR A 71 -7.95 -11.72 8.20
N ASN A 72 -8.45 -12.58 7.34
CA ASN A 72 -8.40 -14.02 7.58
C ASN A 72 -7.04 -14.63 7.23
N LEU A 73 -6.23 -13.93 6.42
CA LEU A 73 -5.00 -14.45 5.84
C LEU A 73 -3.77 -13.56 6.12
N ASP A 74 -3.92 -12.24 6.12
CA ASP A 74 -2.83 -11.26 6.21
C ASP A 74 -2.46 -10.86 7.64
N THR A 75 -3.16 -11.40 8.64
CA THR A 75 -2.86 -11.11 10.05
C THR A 75 -3.15 -12.31 10.94
N THR A 76 -2.43 -12.36 12.05
CA THR A 76 -2.73 -13.25 13.18
C THR A 76 -3.57 -12.55 14.26
N SER A 77 -3.77 -11.23 14.13
CA SER A 77 -4.52 -10.44 15.11
C SER A 77 -6.00 -10.75 15.08
N GLN A 78 -6.60 -10.90 16.26
CA GLN A 78 -8.03 -11.10 16.42
C GLN A 78 -8.82 -9.78 16.50
N THR A 79 -8.15 -8.62 16.55
CA THR A 79 -8.80 -7.32 16.63
C THR A 79 -9.28 -6.84 15.25
N ARG A 80 -10.61 -6.82 15.06
CA ARG A 80 -11.27 -6.37 13.82
C ARG A 80 -11.40 -4.85 13.65
N CYS A 81 -10.71 -4.05 14.47
CA CYS A 81 -11.00 -2.61 14.62
C CYS A 81 -10.72 -1.75 13.37
N LYS A 82 -10.05 -2.24 12.33
CA LYS A 82 -9.71 -1.45 11.12
C LYS A 82 -10.33 -1.99 9.82
N THR A 83 -11.44 -2.72 9.88
CA THR A 83 -12.13 -3.30 8.71
C THR A 83 -12.64 -2.27 7.71
N HIS A 84 -12.95 -1.04 8.14
CA HIS A 84 -13.49 -0.01 7.27
C HIS A 84 -12.49 0.48 6.21
N ILE A 85 -11.22 0.65 6.57
CA ILE A 85 -10.16 1.06 5.62
C ILE A 85 -9.90 -0.08 4.63
N SER A 86 -9.76 -1.31 5.13
CA SER A 86 -9.56 -2.49 4.27
C SER A 86 -10.69 -2.66 3.25
N ARG A 87 -11.95 -2.51 3.68
CA ARG A 87 -13.10 -2.55 2.78
C ARG A 87 -13.06 -1.44 1.74
N HIS A 88 -12.70 -0.21 2.15
CA HIS A 88 -12.56 0.89 1.22
C HIS A 88 -11.47 0.60 0.17
N LEU A 89 -10.30 0.15 0.60
CA LEU A 89 -9.21 -0.19 -0.31
C LEU A 89 -9.58 -1.32 -1.26
N ASN A 90 -10.21 -2.39 -0.78
CA ASN A 90 -10.66 -3.48 -1.66
C ASN A 90 -11.62 -2.98 -2.75
N LEU A 91 -12.57 -2.11 -2.40
CA LEU A 91 -13.46 -1.48 -3.39
C LEU A 91 -12.69 -0.58 -4.36
N THR A 92 -11.75 0.23 -3.86
CA THR A 92 -10.94 1.11 -4.71
C THR A 92 -10.04 0.32 -5.66
N LEU A 93 -9.47 -0.80 -5.23
CA LEU A 93 -8.71 -1.71 -6.09
C LEU A 93 -9.61 -2.26 -7.22
N GLU A 94 -10.81 -2.72 -6.89
CA GLU A 94 -11.81 -3.19 -7.86
C GLU A 94 -12.20 -2.09 -8.87
N GLU A 95 -12.53 -0.89 -8.39
CA GLU A 95 -12.94 0.26 -9.21
C GLU A 95 -11.83 0.75 -10.15
N THR A 96 -10.57 0.68 -9.70
CA THR A 96 -9.40 1.12 -10.49
C THR A 96 -8.83 0.02 -11.38
N GLY A 97 -9.30 -1.22 -11.24
CA GLY A 97 -8.73 -2.39 -11.92
C GLY A 97 -7.34 -2.78 -11.39
N LEU A 98 -6.90 -2.22 -10.26
CA LEU A 98 -5.68 -2.62 -9.57
C LEU A 98 -5.92 -3.91 -8.80
N VAL A 99 -4.87 -4.73 -8.69
CA VAL A 99 -4.95 -6.02 -8.00
C VAL A 99 -3.79 -6.16 -7.02
N ASP A 100 -4.08 -6.78 -5.87
CA ASP A 100 -3.03 -7.31 -5.00
C ASP A 100 -2.41 -8.54 -5.68
N VAL A 101 -1.25 -8.35 -6.29
CA VAL A 101 -0.51 -9.38 -7.03
C VAL A 101 -0.16 -10.56 -6.14
N TRP A 102 0.23 -10.31 -4.88
CA TRP A 102 0.60 -11.39 -3.97
C TRP A 102 -0.60 -12.26 -3.65
N ARG A 103 -1.75 -11.65 -3.30
CA ARG A 103 -2.97 -12.39 -3.00
C ARG A 103 -3.54 -13.11 -4.22
N LEU A 104 -3.38 -12.54 -5.42
CA LEU A 104 -3.77 -13.19 -6.67
C LEU A 104 -2.96 -14.47 -6.93
N LEU A 105 -1.63 -14.43 -6.72
CA LEU A 105 -0.74 -15.57 -6.93
C LEU A 105 -0.81 -16.61 -5.80
N HIS A 106 -1.16 -16.17 -4.58
CA HIS A 106 -1.23 -17.00 -3.38
C HIS A 106 -2.60 -16.89 -2.68
N PRO A 107 -3.70 -17.39 -3.28
CA PRO A 107 -5.05 -17.09 -2.80
C PRO A 107 -5.34 -17.50 -1.36
N SER A 108 -4.77 -18.62 -0.89
CA SER A 108 -5.01 -19.19 0.43
C SER A 108 -3.79 -19.20 1.36
N GLN A 109 -2.62 -18.81 0.86
CA GLN A 109 -1.39 -18.83 1.66
C GLN A 109 -1.42 -17.73 2.72
N ARG A 110 -0.91 -18.06 3.90
CA ARG A 110 -0.63 -17.10 4.97
C ARG A 110 0.85 -16.80 4.98
N ASP A 111 1.18 -15.52 4.83
CA ASP A 111 2.54 -15.00 4.92
C ASP A 111 2.49 -13.55 5.41
N TYR A 112 3.55 -13.07 6.06
CA TYR A 112 3.54 -11.81 6.79
C TYR A 112 4.82 -11.00 6.52
N THR A 113 4.66 -9.68 6.35
CA THR A 113 5.79 -8.76 6.05
C THR A 113 6.26 -7.96 7.26
N HIS A 114 5.52 -7.99 8.38
CA HIS A 114 5.82 -7.23 9.58
C HIS A 114 5.54 -8.04 10.86
N TYR A 115 6.37 -7.87 11.87
CA TYR A 115 6.22 -8.47 13.20
C TYR A 115 6.10 -7.37 14.26
N SER A 116 5.00 -7.34 15.02
CA SER A 116 4.85 -6.47 16.18
C SER A 116 5.27 -7.20 17.46
N ILE A 117 6.23 -6.65 18.20
CA ILE A 117 6.61 -7.17 19.51
C ILE A 117 5.45 -6.93 20.50
N PRO A 118 4.96 -7.97 21.22
CA PRO A 118 3.96 -7.78 22.26
C PRO A 118 4.47 -6.82 23.33
N HIS A 119 3.70 -5.78 23.67
CA HIS A 119 3.98 -4.93 24.82
C HIS A 119 3.61 -5.66 26.12
N SER A 120 4.37 -6.70 26.47
CA SER A 120 4.26 -7.37 27.77
C SER A 120 5.50 -7.04 28.61
N GLY A 121 5.39 -6.03 29.48
CA GLY A 121 6.13 -5.99 30.74
C GLY A 121 7.36 -5.08 30.87
N LEU A 122 7.30 -3.81 30.44
CA LEU A 122 8.19 -2.77 31.00
C LEU A 122 7.46 -2.00 32.12
N GLU A 123 6.99 -2.74 33.13
CA GLU A 123 6.70 -2.18 34.45
C GLU A 123 7.47 -3.01 35.48
N HIS A 124 8.21 -2.32 36.35
CA HIS A 124 9.06 -2.79 37.45
C HIS A 124 10.56 -3.04 37.15
N LEU A 125 11.32 -1.95 37.13
CA LEU A 125 12.58 -1.90 37.88
C LEU A 125 12.48 -0.71 38.85
N PRO A 126 12.36 -0.94 40.18
CA PRO A 126 12.52 0.14 41.14
C PRO A 126 14.01 0.48 41.28
N SER A 127 14.33 1.77 41.21
CA SER A 127 15.54 2.35 41.79
C SER A 127 15.29 2.76 43.23
#